data_AF-F8L287-F1
#
_entry.id   AF-F8L287-F1
#
_cell.length_a   1.000
_cell.length_b   1.000
_cell.length_c   1.000
_cell.angle_alpha   90.00
_cell.angle_beta   90.00
_cell.angle_gamma   90.00
#
_symmetry.space_group_name_H-M   'P 1'
#
loop_
_entity.id
_entity.type
_entity.pdbx_description
1 polymer ?
#
loop_
_entity_poly.entity_id
_entity_poly.type
_entity_poly.pdbx_seq_one_letter_code
_entity_poly.pdbx_strand_id
1 'polypeptide(L)'
;MPISSINHLNRGEHRKAWDPKPSHERPGRQEAHHCISIRDRIRSIILEMRGKTWGTREFLPVSNELFTLLTNPLLLAGLYEEDIQHHVEARVAAIWGQFNVAYDEGGEFAVNEKIRQFFVSPSLKIVSEDGDAAEVKYQAAHSSTLPVLKVRRREDGAPYFEVLKGSHLDNLNNSTMGLPDFVNQVDTLIDGTNTKGLRSDAIALVNAVAQRIISPVEAMQNYLDCFAGQLVSRPKVSRSMTPEKAKVVRIYQEKVQQMRALANVPFDIQAKHPFFDDLLSVNLQKDHPQDIPFIRSILFELKPEIIHEAWIVESNIQEKIEEISHGHEDANFVRHCLIYLANEKDEFLKRSLEKLFCVSLSAMADSEAWINAIENELEANEELYENILGKIQKEIEYFKLEEEQYRLRLIDRLRGELCRMSLDQLMDEVGLAIERRIEQEKSCWQPNDEVIRSLERLFVYFSMKDPLALEVIADALEVSSDHFKNSFFASDE
;
A
#
# COMPACT_ATOMS: atom_id res chain seq x y z
N MET A 1 1.22 -39.50 -49.30
CA MET A 1 2.29 -40.19 -48.55
C MET A 1 3.21 -40.85 -49.57
N PRO A 2 4.53 -40.99 -49.37
CA PRO A 2 5.29 -40.99 -48.09
C PRO A 2 6.54 -40.05 -48.16
N ILE A 3 7.48 -39.88 -47.22
CA ILE A 3 7.71 -40.11 -45.76
C ILE A 3 9.10 -39.50 -45.45
N SER A 4 9.23 -38.80 -44.31
CA SER A 4 10.46 -38.68 -43.47
C SER A 4 11.71 -37.99 -44.05
N SER A 5 12.66 -37.48 -43.27
CA SER A 5 12.88 -37.28 -41.83
C SER A 5 14.06 -36.29 -41.79
N ILE A 6 14.19 -35.40 -40.82
CA ILE A 6 14.85 -35.70 -39.54
C ILE A 6 14.32 -34.70 -38.49
N ASN A 7 13.74 -35.29 -37.45
CA ASN A 7 13.60 -34.70 -36.12
C ASN A 7 14.92 -34.85 -35.35
N HIS A 8 15.09 -33.95 -34.40
CA HIS A 8 15.65 -34.12 -33.04
C HIS A 8 16.89 -33.29 -32.69
N LEU A 9 16.85 -32.82 -31.42
CA LEU A 9 17.83 -32.06 -30.63
C LEU A 9 17.63 -30.53 -30.72
N ASN A 10 17.19 -29.78 -29.70
CA ASN A 10 17.06 -30.05 -28.27
C ASN A 10 15.87 -29.28 -27.66
N ARG A 11 15.03 -30.03 -26.94
CA ARG A 11 14.36 -29.52 -25.74
C ARG A 11 15.45 -29.38 -24.67
N GLY A 12 15.68 -28.17 -24.18
CA GLY A 12 16.64 -27.92 -23.11
C GLY A 12 16.86 -26.42 -22.93
N GLU A 13 16.28 -25.91 -21.84
CA GLU A 13 16.76 -24.74 -21.09
C GLU A 13 16.65 -23.34 -21.74
N HIS A 14 16.13 -22.41 -20.93
CA HIS A 14 15.96 -20.96 -21.19
C HIS A 14 14.59 -20.48 -21.72
N ARG A 15 13.50 -20.97 -21.13
CA ARG A 15 12.51 -20.02 -20.59
C ARG A 15 12.98 -19.62 -19.19
N LYS A 16 13.87 -18.62 -19.09
CA LYS A 16 13.89 -17.81 -17.88
C LYS A 16 12.63 -16.95 -17.98
N ALA A 17 11.56 -17.44 -17.35
CA ALA A 17 10.41 -16.62 -17.03
C ALA A 17 10.95 -15.40 -16.27
N TRP A 18 10.97 -14.26 -16.93
CA TRP A 18 11.15 -12.96 -16.30
C TRP A 18 9.75 -12.46 -15.93
N ASP A 19 9.08 -13.26 -15.10
CA ASP A 19 8.00 -12.78 -14.26
C ASP A 19 8.68 -12.26 -12.99
N PRO A 20 8.73 -10.95 -12.72
CA PRO A 20 8.61 -10.55 -11.33
C PRO A 20 7.31 -11.20 -10.85
N LYS A 21 7.43 -12.15 -9.89
CA LYS A 21 6.27 -12.77 -9.27
C LYS A 21 5.25 -11.68 -8.94
N PRO A 22 3.96 -11.88 -9.26
CA PRO A 22 2.93 -10.92 -8.92
C PRO A 22 3.03 -10.53 -7.43
N SER A 23 2.85 -9.25 -7.12
CA SER A 23 3.06 -8.68 -5.78
C SER A 23 2.23 -9.36 -4.68
N HIS A 24 1.15 -10.06 -5.05
CA HIS A 24 0.32 -10.86 -4.16
C HIS A 24 0.94 -12.20 -3.72
N GLU A 25 2.07 -12.63 -4.30
CA GLU A 25 2.81 -13.84 -3.87
C GLU A 25 3.94 -13.56 -2.88
N ARG A 26 4.21 -12.29 -2.53
CA ARG A 26 5.13 -11.94 -1.44
C ARG A 26 4.31 -11.51 -0.22
N PRO A 27 4.35 -12.25 0.89
CA PRO A 27 3.62 -11.87 2.08
C PRO A 27 4.09 -10.50 2.57
N GLY A 28 3.15 -9.56 2.72
CA GLY A 28 3.23 -8.46 3.67
C GLY A 28 4.40 -7.47 3.56
N ARG A 29 5.06 -7.32 2.42
CA ARG A 29 6.10 -6.27 2.24
C ARG A 29 5.66 -5.25 1.19
N GLN A 30 5.02 -4.17 1.63
CA GLN A 30 4.97 -2.94 0.84
C GLN A 30 6.33 -2.24 0.95
N GLU A 31 7.30 -2.67 0.14
CA GLU A 31 8.49 -1.85 -0.09
C GLU A 31 8.09 -0.74 -1.07
N ALA A 32 8.12 0.51 -0.63
CA ALA A 32 7.81 1.70 -1.44
C ALA A 32 8.48 1.72 -2.83
N HIS A 33 9.66 1.12 -2.95
CA HIS A 33 10.41 0.93 -4.20
C HIS A 33 9.70 0.06 -5.24
N HIS A 34 8.64 -0.66 -4.87
CA HIS A 34 7.85 -1.52 -5.73
C HIS A 34 6.42 -0.98 -5.97
N CYS A 35 6.10 0.22 -5.47
CA CYS A 35 4.81 0.85 -5.75
C CYS A 35 4.75 1.30 -7.22
N ILE A 36 3.72 0.86 -7.94
CA ILE A 36 3.44 1.21 -9.36
C ILE A 36 3.46 2.73 -9.55
N SER A 37 2.97 3.48 -8.57
CA SER A 37 2.97 4.94 -8.58
C SER A 37 4.36 5.56 -8.59
N ILE A 38 5.34 4.90 -8.01
CA ILE A 38 6.72 5.39 -7.89
C ILE A 38 7.61 4.79 -8.98
N ARG A 39 7.21 3.70 -9.63
CA ARG A 39 7.96 3.11 -10.73
C ARG A 39 7.05 2.80 -11.91
N ASP A 40 6.91 3.77 -12.82
CA ASP A 40 6.62 3.44 -14.21
C ASP A 40 7.68 2.43 -14.65
N ARG A 41 7.24 1.19 -14.92
CA ARG A 41 8.11 0.07 -15.27
C ARG A 41 8.94 0.36 -16.51
N ILE A 42 8.35 0.97 -17.54
CA ILE A 42 9.02 1.23 -18.82
C ILE A 42 10.05 2.34 -18.63
N ARG A 43 9.65 3.43 -17.98
CA ARG A 43 10.54 4.56 -17.69
C ARG A 43 11.68 4.14 -16.79
N SER A 44 11.41 3.36 -15.73
CA SER A 44 12.44 2.85 -14.82
C SER A 44 13.45 1.98 -15.57
N ILE A 45 12.98 1.06 -16.42
CA ILE A 45 13.86 0.20 -17.23
C ILE A 45 14.69 1.04 -18.21
N ILE A 46 14.08 2.00 -18.93
CA ILE A 46 14.80 2.86 -19.87
C ILE A 46 15.87 3.69 -19.14
N LEU A 47 15.54 4.23 -17.97
CA LEU A 47 16.48 5.00 -17.15
C LEU A 47 17.63 4.13 -16.64
N GLU A 48 17.32 2.95 -16.10
CA GLU A 48 18.30 1.99 -15.59
C GLU A 48 19.25 1.49 -16.69
N MET A 49 18.70 1.07 -17.83
CA MET A 49 19.49 0.63 -19.00
C MET A 49 20.45 1.71 -19.53
N ARG A 50 20.18 2.99 -19.22
CA ARG A 50 20.98 4.13 -19.67
C ARG A 50 21.81 4.76 -18.56
N GLY A 51 21.76 4.22 -17.33
CA GLY A 51 22.43 4.81 -16.17
C GLY A 51 21.98 6.26 -15.92
N LYS A 52 20.67 6.53 -16.05
CA LYS A 52 20.08 7.87 -15.91
C LYS A 52 19.14 7.93 -14.72
N THR A 53 19.01 9.13 -14.15
CA THR A 53 18.14 9.41 -13.00
C THR A 53 16.75 9.87 -13.44
N TRP A 54 15.79 9.81 -12.52
CA TRP A 54 14.39 10.24 -12.70
C TRP A 54 14.19 11.67 -13.20
N GLY A 55 15.13 12.57 -12.88
CA GLY A 55 15.11 13.97 -13.32
C GLY A 55 15.75 14.25 -14.69
N THR A 56 16.16 13.21 -15.43
CA THR A 56 16.85 13.43 -16.71
C THR A 56 16.00 14.22 -17.69
N ARG A 57 16.59 15.25 -18.29
CA ARG A 57 15.98 16.08 -19.35
C ARG A 57 16.50 15.73 -20.74
N GLU A 58 17.37 14.73 -20.83
CA GLU A 58 17.97 14.25 -22.06
C GLU A 58 16.99 13.39 -22.86
N PHE A 59 17.16 13.39 -24.19
CA PHE A 59 16.45 12.45 -25.05
C PHE A 59 17.11 11.08 -24.97
N LEU A 60 16.35 10.09 -24.51
CA LEU A 60 16.84 8.72 -24.36
C LEU A 60 16.59 7.94 -25.65
N PRO A 61 17.63 7.32 -26.26
CA PRO A 61 17.46 6.55 -27.48
C PRO A 61 16.72 5.24 -27.19
N VAL A 62 15.68 4.97 -27.99
CA VAL A 62 14.83 3.78 -27.92
C VAL A 62 14.63 3.17 -29.32
N SER A 63 14.28 1.88 -29.41
CA SER A 63 13.98 1.26 -30.70
C SER A 63 12.74 1.86 -31.34
N ASN A 64 12.60 1.75 -32.66
CA ASN A 64 11.44 2.26 -33.39
C ASN A 64 10.11 1.62 -32.93
N GLU A 65 10.13 0.35 -32.53
CA GLU A 65 8.95 -0.33 -31.98
C GLU A 65 8.55 0.28 -30.63
N LEU A 66 9.53 0.51 -29.74
CA LEU A 66 9.28 1.11 -28.43
C LEU A 66 8.85 2.58 -28.57
N PHE A 67 9.43 3.32 -29.52
CA PHE A 67 9.01 4.67 -29.84
C PHE A 67 7.54 4.70 -30.28
N THR A 68 7.14 3.81 -31.20
CA THR A 68 5.75 3.69 -31.66
C THR A 68 4.79 3.33 -30.54
N LEU A 69 5.19 2.42 -29.64
CA LEU A 69 4.42 2.02 -28.48
C LEU A 69 4.19 3.18 -27.50
N LEU A 70 5.25 3.92 -27.19
CA LEU A 70 5.24 5.03 -26.24
C LEU A 70 4.54 6.29 -26.76
N THR A 71 4.54 6.49 -28.09
CA THR A 71 3.91 7.64 -28.73
C THR A 71 2.47 7.38 -29.18
N ASN A 72 1.98 6.13 -29.07
CA ASN A 72 0.61 5.77 -29.39
C ASN A 72 -0.21 5.54 -28.11
N PRO A 73 -1.08 6.48 -27.70
CA PRO A 73 -1.82 6.40 -26.45
C PRO A 73 -2.71 5.15 -26.32
N LEU A 74 -3.23 4.62 -27.44
CA LEU A 74 -4.11 3.45 -27.41
C LEU A 74 -3.34 2.14 -27.18
N LEU A 75 -2.13 2.03 -27.75
CA LEU A 75 -1.23 0.92 -27.48
C LEU A 75 -0.71 1.02 -26.04
N LEU A 76 -0.32 2.22 -25.61
CA LEU A 76 0.13 2.50 -24.26
C LEU A 76 -0.94 2.11 -23.22
N ALA A 77 -2.20 2.49 -23.44
CA ALA A 77 -3.31 2.09 -22.57
C ALA A 77 -3.52 0.57 -22.48
N GLY A 78 -3.09 -0.21 -23.49
CA GLY A 78 -3.13 -1.68 -23.43
C GLY A 78 -1.95 -2.28 -22.69
N LEU A 79 -0.79 -1.64 -22.79
CA LEU A 79 0.41 -2.06 -22.09
C LEU A 79 0.26 -1.90 -20.57
N TYR A 80 -0.37 -0.80 -20.14
CA TYR A 80 -0.64 -0.50 -18.72
C TYR A 80 -1.94 -1.14 -18.20
N GLU A 81 -2.54 -2.09 -18.91
CA GLU A 81 -3.87 -2.61 -18.54
C GLU A 81 -3.91 -3.20 -17.13
N GLU A 82 -2.91 -4.00 -16.77
CA GLU A 82 -2.76 -4.58 -15.43
C GLU A 82 -2.52 -3.50 -14.35
N ASP A 83 -1.65 -2.54 -14.61
CA ASP A 83 -1.37 -1.42 -13.69
C ASP A 83 -2.61 -0.54 -13.46
N ILE A 84 -3.40 -0.32 -14.52
CA ILE A 84 -4.69 0.38 -14.46
C ILE A 84 -5.68 -0.41 -13.60
N GLN A 85 -5.72 -1.75 -13.70
CA GLN A 85 -6.59 -2.58 -12.85
C GLN A 85 -6.18 -2.52 -11.38
N HIS A 86 -4.88 -2.62 -11.08
CA HIS A 86 -4.35 -2.51 -9.71
C HIS A 86 -4.68 -1.14 -9.09
N HIS A 87 -4.59 -0.06 -9.87
CA HIS A 87 -5.01 1.28 -9.42
C HIS A 87 -6.48 1.32 -9.00
N VAL A 88 -7.38 0.65 -9.73
CA VAL A 88 -8.81 0.57 -9.33
C VAL A 88 -8.98 -0.24 -8.03
N GLU A 89 -8.21 -1.32 -7.84
CA GLU A 89 -8.26 -2.09 -6.58
C GLU A 89 -7.78 -1.27 -5.39
N ALA A 90 -6.65 -0.57 -5.54
CA ALA A 90 -6.09 0.29 -4.49
C ALA A 90 -7.10 1.38 -4.07
N ARG A 91 -7.80 1.98 -5.04
CA ARG A 91 -8.91 2.92 -4.79
C ARG A 91 -10.02 2.32 -3.94
N VAL A 92 -10.39 1.08 -4.26
CA VAL A 92 -11.45 0.33 -3.57
C VAL A 92 -11.01 -0.08 -2.16
N ALA A 93 -9.75 -0.47 -1.97
CA ALA A 93 -9.19 -0.76 -0.66
C ALA A 93 -9.12 0.49 0.23
N ALA A 94 -8.71 1.64 -0.33
CA ALA A 94 -8.66 2.90 0.41
C ALA A 94 -10.04 3.31 0.94
N ILE A 95 -11.09 3.23 0.11
CA ILE A 95 -12.46 3.54 0.56
C ILE A 95 -12.99 2.53 1.57
N TRP A 96 -12.62 1.25 1.43
CA TRP A 96 -12.96 0.23 2.42
C TRP A 96 -12.37 0.55 3.80
N GLY A 97 -11.09 0.92 3.87
CA GLY A 97 -10.48 1.37 5.13
C GLY A 97 -11.22 2.56 5.74
N GLN A 98 -11.59 3.56 4.92
CA GLN A 98 -12.33 4.74 5.37
C GLN A 98 -13.71 4.39 5.92
N PHE A 99 -14.42 3.41 5.35
CA PHE A 99 -15.70 2.96 5.90
C PHE A 99 -15.54 2.30 7.28
N ASN A 100 -14.54 1.45 7.46
CA ASN A 100 -14.32 0.82 8.76
C ASN A 100 -13.98 1.86 9.84
N VAL A 101 -13.07 2.80 9.54
CA VAL A 101 -12.73 3.88 10.49
C VAL A 101 -13.94 4.77 10.80
N ALA A 102 -14.71 5.15 9.79
CA ALA A 102 -15.89 5.97 9.99
C ALA A 102 -16.94 5.30 10.90
N TYR A 103 -17.09 3.98 10.80
CA TYR A 103 -18.01 3.19 11.61
C TYR A 103 -17.68 3.24 13.11
N ASP A 104 -16.38 3.25 13.42
CA ASP A 104 -15.85 3.24 14.78
C ASP A 104 -15.83 4.64 15.40
N GLU A 105 -15.28 5.63 14.69
CA GLU A 105 -15.21 7.03 15.15
C GLU A 105 -16.60 7.66 15.33
N GLY A 106 -17.51 7.37 14.40
CA GLY A 106 -18.76 8.12 14.27
C GLY A 106 -18.53 9.60 13.90
N GLY A 107 -19.59 10.40 13.95
CA GLY A 107 -19.52 11.84 13.62
C GLY A 107 -20.07 12.22 12.25
N GLU A 108 -19.71 13.43 11.80
CA GLU A 108 -20.02 13.94 10.47
C GLU A 108 -18.73 14.22 9.71
N PHE A 109 -18.58 13.60 8.54
CA PHE A 109 -17.41 13.68 7.69
C PHE A 109 -17.65 14.63 6.52
N ALA A 110 -16.65 15.45 6.22
CA ALA A 110 -16.61 16.33 5.06
C ALA A 110 -15.27 16.19 4.33
N VAL A 111 -15.28 16.47 3.03
CA VAL A 111 -14.04 16.54 2.24
C VAL A 111 -13.28 17.80 2.61
N ASN A 112 -12.01 17.63 2.96
CA ASN A 112 -11.08 18.71 3.18
C ASN A 112 -10.61 19.33 1.85
N GLU A 113 -10.02 20.53 1.91
CA GLU A 113 -9.29 21.08 0.78
C GLU A 113 -8.18 20.11 0.34
N LYS A 114 -7.95 20.02 -0.98
CA LYS A 114 -6.96 19.09 -1.54
C LYS A 114 -5.60 19.38 -0.89
N ILE A 115 -4.96 18.36 -0.31
CA ILE A 115 -3.53 18.46 0.00
C ILE A 115 -2.80 18.69 -1.33
N ARG A 116 -1.78 19.56 -1.26
CA ARG A 116 -0.90 19.92 -2.38
C ARG A 116 -0.47 18.67 -3.16
N GLN A 117 -0.34 18.79 -4.48
CA GLN A 117 0.27 17.74 -5.30
C GLN A 117 1.63 17.38 -4.69
N PHE A 118 1.77 16.14 -4.23
CA PHE A 118 2.98 15.68 -3.53
C PHE A 118 4.19 15.54 -4.47
N PHE A 119 3.95 15.40 -5.77
CA PHE A 119 4.98 15.10 -6.76
C PHE A 119 4.81 15.94 -8.02
N VAL A 120 5.92 16.29 -8.65
CA VAL A 120 5.94 16.95 -9.97
C VAL A 120 5.65 15.90 -11.04
N SER A 121 4.83 16.28 -12.03
CA SER A 121 4.52 15.47 -13.22
C SER A 121 5.81 15.06 -13.93
N PRO A 122 6.15 13.75 -13.97
CA PRO A 122 7.31 13.29 -14.70
C PRO A 122 7.07 13.36 -16.21
N SER A 123 8.13 13.58 -16.97
CA SER A 123 8.12 13.33 -18.42
C SER A 123 9.29 12.45 -18.84
N LEU A 124 9.07 11.69 -19.91
CA LEU A 124 10.09 10.86 -20.54
C LEU A 124 10.33 11.38 -21.95
N LYS A 125 11.53 11.89 -22.19
CA LYS A 125 11.94 12.34 -23.53
C LYS A 125 12.67 11.19 -24.22
N ILE A 126 12.15 10.78 -25.37
CA ILE A 126 12.67 9.66 -26.16
C ILE A 126 13.02 10.11 -27.57
N VAL A 127 14.04 9.48 -28.14
CA VAL A 127 14.40 9.63 -29.57
C VAL A 127 14.46 8.25 -30.23
N SER A 128 13.85 8.13 -31.41
CA SER A 128 13.86 6.90 -32.21
C SER A 128 15.22 6.68 -32.88
N GLU A 129 15.44 5.49 -33.44
CA GLU A 129 16.67 5.19 -34.20
C GLU A 129 16.74 6.03 -35.49
N ASP A 130 15.58 6.45 -36.01
CA ASP A 130 15.43 7.32 -37.17
C ASP A 130 15.59 8.82 -36.83
N GLY A 131 15.71 9.16 -35.54
CA GLY A 131 15.93 10.53 -35.05
C GLY A 131 14.66 11.31 -34.70
N ASP A 132 13.49 10.67 -34.72
CA ASP A 132 12.22 11.30 -34.28
C ASP A 132 12.22 11.45 -32.76
N ALA A 133 11.83 12.64 -32.28
CA ALA A 133 11.85 12.96 -30.86
C ALA A 133 10.44 13.16 -30.31
N ALA A 134 10.17 12.61 -29.13
CA ALA A 134 8.89 12.76 -28.44
C ALA A 134 9.05 12.95 -26.93
N GLU A 135 8.05 13.57 -26.32
CA GLU A 135 7.91 13.67 -24.86
C GLU A 135 6.64 12.95 -24.43
N VAL A 136 6.81 11.86 -23.68
CA VAL A 136 5.71 11.13 -23.04
C VAL A 136 5.45 11.81 -21.70
N LYS A 137 4.24 12.34 -21.52
CA LYS A 137 3.83 13.04 -20.30
C LYS A 137 3.08 12.11 -19.35
N TYR A 138 3.44 12.17 -18.09
CA TYR A 138 2.78 11.52 -16.97
C TYR A 138 2.21 12.58 -16.05
N GLN A 139 1.20 12.29 -15.24
CA GLN A 139 0.66 13.31 -14.33
C GLN A 139 1.30 13.23 -12.95
N ALA A 140 1.29 14.38 -12.26
CA ALA A 140 1.52 14.43 -10.83
C ALA A 140 0.43 13.61 -10.12
N ALA A 141 0.78 12.95 -9.01
CA ALA A 141 -0.17 12.21 -8.18
C ALA A 141 -1.45 13.03 -7.94
N HIS A 142 -2.56 12.63 -8.55
CA HIS A 142 -3.88 13.10 -8.16
C HIS A 142 -4.46 12.06 -7.21
N SER A 143 -4.65 12.42 -5.95
CA SER A 143 -5.43 11.63 -5.01
C SER A 143 -6.83 11.44 -5.59
N SER A 144 -7.21 10.19 -5.87
CA SER A 144 -8.48 9.84 -6.51
C SER A 144 -9.56 9.42 -5.50
N THR A 145 -10.81 9.52 -5.95
CA THR A 145 -12.11 9.35 -5.27
C THR A 145 -12.37 10.24 -4.05
N LEU A 146 -11.67 10.05 -2.93
CA LEU A 146 -11.94 10.77 -1.67
C LEU A 146 -10.65 11.41 -1.13
N PRO A 147 -10.55 12.76 -1.19
CA PRO A 147 -9.47 13.48 -0.53
C PRO A 147 -9.54 13.29 0.98
N VAL A 148 -8.53 13.83 1.66
CA VAL A 148 -8.47 13.95 3.11
C VAL A 148 -9.82 14.30 3.71
N LEU A 149 -10.26 13.52 4.70
CA LEU A 149 -11.53 13.75 5.37
C LEU A 149 -11.32 14.51 6.69
N LYS A 150 -12.24 15.44 6.93
CA LYS A 150 -12.41 16.16 8.18
C LYS A 150 -13.60 15.58 8.92
N VAL A 151 -13.46 15.28 10.22
CA VAL A 151 -14.59 14.87 11.08
C VAL A 151 -15.03 16.03 11.96
N ARG A 152 -16.32 16.12 12.19
CA ARG A 152 -16.90 16.88 13.30
C ARG A 152 -17.55 15.89 14.25
N ARG A 153 -17.08 15.84 15.50
CA ARG A 153 -17.76 15.11 16.57
C ARG A 153 -19.15 15.71 16.76
N ARG A 154 -20.17 14.88 17.02
CA ARG A 154 -21.59 15.30 17.07
C ARG A 154 -21.97 16.26 18.22
N GLU A 155 -21.00 16.71 19.01
CA GLU A 155 -21.24 17.76 20.00
C GLU A 155 -21.48 19.08 19.26
N ASP A 156 -22.69 19.63 19.40
CA ASP A 156 -23.16 20.81 18.67
C ASP A 156 -22.14 21.96 18.74
N GLY A 157 -21.53 22.29 17.59
CA GLY A 157 -20.64 23.44 17.44
C GLY A 157 -19.14 23.15 17.53
N ALA A 158 -18.70 21.89 17.69
CA ALA A 158 -17.28 21.56 17.63
C ALA A 158 -16.68 21.87 16.23
N PRO A 159 -15.46 22.41 16.15
CA PRO A 159 -14.78 22.60 14.86
C PRO A 159 -14.48 21.24 14.23
N TYR A 160 -14.33 21.21 12.91
CA TYR A 160 -13.85 20.03 12.21
C TYR A 160 -12.38 19.81 12.55
N PHE A 161 -12.02 18.57 12.86
CA PHE A 161 -10.63 18.13 13.01
C PHE A 161 -10.29 17.22 11.83
N GLU A 162 -9.05 17.25 11.38
CA GLU A 162 -8.57 16.37 10.31
C GLU A 162 -8.36 14.99 10.90
N VAL A 163 -9.02 13.97 10.34
CA VAL A 163 -8.95 12.59 10.88
C VAL A 163 -8.33 11.63 9.89
N LEU A 164 -8.55 11.86 8.60
CA LEU A 164 -8.08 10.94 7.57
C LEU A 164 -7.27 11.71 6.55
N LYS A 165 -6.04 12.10 6.91
CA LYS A 165 -5.01 12.24 5.88
C LYS A 165 -4.74 10.81 5.45
N GLY A 166 -5.18 10.40 4.26
CA GLY A 166 -4.85 9.06 3.75
C GLY A 166 -3.35 8.85 3.95
N SER A 167 -2.95 7.64 4.35
CA SER A 167 -1.52 7.36 4.56
C SER A 167 -0.72 7.79 3.33
N HIS A 168 0.54 8.15 3.51
CA HIS A 168 1.39 8.43 2.36
C HIS A 168 1.38 7.24 1.38
N LEU A 169 1.33 6.02 1.92
CA LEU A 169 1.14 4.77 1.18
C LEU A 169 -0.22 4.70 0.47
N ASP A 170 -1.33 5.10 1.08
CA ASP A 170 -2.64 5.15 0.42
C ASP A 170 -2.66 6.19 -0.70
N ASN A 171 -2.08 7.37 -0.46
CA ASN A 171 -1.96 8.42 -1.46
C ASN A 171 -1.09 7.99 -2.65
N LEU A 172 -0.06 7.20 -2.39
CA LEU A 172 0.79 6.60 -3.41
C LEU A 172 0.07 5.46 -4.12
N ASN A 173 -0.48 4.48 -3.42
CA ASN A 173 -1.16 3.33 -4.03
C ASN A 173 -2.41 3.76 -4.84
N ASN A 174 -3.03 4.87 -4.46
CA ASN A 174 -4.17 5.51 -5.16
C ASN A 174 -3.73 6.60 -6.17
N SER A 175 -2.44 6.71 -6.48
CA SER A 175 -1.93 7.75 -7.38
C SER A 175 -1.85 7.25 -8.82
N THR A 176 -2.11 8.16 -9.76
CA THR A 176 -1.87 7.94 -11.19
C THR A 176 -0.45 8.33 -11.63
N MET A 177 0.50 8.52 -10.70
CA MET A 177 1.82 9.07 -10.99
C MET A 177 2.66 8.19 -11.95
N GLY A 178 2.54 6.87 -11.83
CA GLY A 178 3.19 5.90 -12.72
C GLY A 178 2.39 5.59 -13.99
N LEU A 179 1.23 6.21 -14.18
CA LEU A 179 0.30 5.91 -15.27
C LEU A 179 0.25 7.05 -16.30
N PRO A 180 -0.11 6.74 -17.57
CA PRO A 180 -0.29 7.77 -18.59
C PRO A 180 -1.35 8.82 -18.21
N ASP A 181 -1.15 10.07 -18.63
CA ASP A 181 -2.01 11.23 -18.32
C ASP A 181 -3.50 10.99 -18.58
N PHE A 182 -3.85 10.25 -19.64
CA PHE A 182 -5.25 9.96 -19.97
C PHE A 182 -5.97 9.11 -18.92
N VAL A 183 -5.26 8.35 -18.07
CA VAL A 183 -5.85 7.60 -16.93
C VAL A 183 -6.34 8.59 -15.87
N ASN A 184 -5.49 9.55 -15.49
CA ASN A 184 -5.86 10.61 -14.55
C ASN A 184 -7.03 11.48 -15.05
N GLN A 185 -7.08 11.73 -16.36
CA GLN A 185 -8.20 12.45 -16.98
C GLN A 185 -9.50 11.65 -16.89
N VAL A 186 -9.44 10.31 -16.95
CA VAL A 186 -10.60 9.45 -16.68
C VAL A 186 -10.98 9.52 -15.20
N ASP A 187 -10.03 9.44 -14.26
CA ASP A 187 -10.34 9.58 -12.82
C ASP A 187 -11.04 10.89 -12.51
N THR A 188 -10.49 12.00 -12.99
CA THR A 188 -11.09 13.33 -12.81
C THR A 188 -12.52 13.39 -13.36
N LEU A 189 -12.77 12.73 -14.50
CA LEU A 189 -14.08 12.67 -15.13
C LEU A 189 -15.09 11.85 -14.29
N ILE A 190 -14.66 10.72 -13.73
CA ILE A 190 -15.49 9.82 -12.94
C ILE A 190 -15.76 10.37 -11.54
N ASP A 191 -14.72 10.87 -10.88
CA ASP A 191 -14.78 11.38 -9.51
C ASP A 191 -15.64 12.63 -9.41
N GLY A 192 -15.50 13.52 -10.39
CA GLY A 192 -16.17 14.81 -10.42
C GLY A 192 -15.75 15.72 -9.26
N THR A 193 -16.74 16.41 -8.69
CA THR A 193 -16.58 17.44 -7.65
C THR A 193 -17.19 16.97 -6.33
N ASN A 194 -16.98 17.74 -5.26
CA ASN A 194 -17.57 17.44 -3.94
C ASN A 194 -19.12 17.44 -3.96
N THR A 195 -19.74 17.97 -5.01
CA THR A 195 -21.19 18.08 -5.18
C THR A 195 -21.76 17.14 -6.23
N LYS A 196 -20.92 16.46 -7.03
CA LYS A 196 -21.36 15.59 -8.13
C LYS A 196 -20.31 14.55 -8.48
N GLY A 197 -20.75 13.32 -8.73
CA GLY A 197 -19.88 12.21 -9.17
C GLY A 197 -19.50 11.33 -8.01
N LEU A 198 -18.54 10.43 -8.25
CA LEU A 198 -18.20 9.39 -7.28
C LEU A 198 -17.75 9.96 -5.94
N ARG A 199 -17.11 11.14 -5.91
CA ARG A 199 -16.72 11.80 -4.66
C ARG A 199 -17.92 12.16 -3.78
N SER A 200 -18.97 12.71 -4.37
CA SER A 200 -20.20 13.06 -3.63
C SER A 200 -20.92 11.81 -3.13
N ASP A 201 -20.97 10.76 -3.95
CA ASP A 201 -21.61 9.49 -3.59
C ASP A 201 -20.86 8.83 -2.42
N ALA A 202 -19.53 8.83 -2.47
CA ALA A 202 -18.69 8.24 -1.45
C ALA A 202 -18.77 8.96 -0.09
N ILE A 203 -18.79 10.30 -0.05
CA ILE A 203 -18.98 11.06 1.21
C ILE A 203 -20.33 10.74 1.85
N ALA A 204 -21.39 10.61 1.04
CA ALA A 204 -22.71 10.26 1.54
C ALA A 204 -22.71 8.88 2.20
N LEU A 205 -22.02 7.91 1.59
CA LEU A 205 -21.84 6.57 2.16
C LEU A 205 -21.00 6.61 3.44
N VAL A 206 -19.88 7.34 3.47
CA VAL A 206 -19.04 7.50 4.67
C VAL A 206 -19.88 8.03 5.84
N ASN A 207 -20.69 9.07 5.61
CA ASN A 207 -21.56 9.61 6.64
C ASN A 207 -22.66 8.64 7.07
N ALA A 208 -23.22 7.85 6.16
CA ALA A 208 -24.20 6.82 6.50
C ALA A 208 -23.58 5.70 7.37
N VAL A 209 -22.33 5.32 7.08
CA VAL A 209 -21.55 4.36 7.88
C VAL A 209 -21.23 4.93 9.26
N ALA A 210 -20.76 6.18 9.33
CA ALA A 210 -20.52 6.87 10.60
C ALA A 210 -21.77 7.04 11.46
N GLN A 211 -22.94 7.05 10.83
CA GLN A 211 -24.23 7.06 11.50
C GLN A 211 -24.76 5.66 11.84
N ARG A 212 -24.03 4.60 11.48
CA ARG A 212 -24.42 3.20 11.60
C ARG A 212 -25.77 2.90 10.94
N ILE A 213 -26.13 3.67 9.93
CA ILE A 213 -27.34 3.45 9.10
C ILE A 213 -27.11 2.26 8.18
N ILE A 214 -25.88 2.12 7.68
CA ILE A 214 -25.40 0.99 6.90
C ILE A 214 -24.08 0.49 7.48
N SER A 215 -23.82 -0.80 7.35
CA SER A 215 -22.52 -1.40 7.67
C SER A 215 -21.45 -1.02 6.63
N PRO A 216 -20.15 -1.12 6.97
CA PRO A 216 -19.08 -0.96 5.99
C PRO A 216 -19.27 -1.83 4.74
N VAL A 217 -19.70 -3.08 4.92
CA VAL A 217 -19.95 -4.05 3.83
C VAL A 217 -21.00 -3.53 2.86
N GLU A 218 -22.16 -3.11 3.38
CA GLU A 218 -23.25 -2.55 2.57
C GLU A 218 -22.81 -1.25 1.87
N ALA A 219 -22.03 -0.42 2.55
CA ALA A 219 -21.47 0.81 1.97
C ALA A 219 -20.52 0.52 0.81
N MET A 220 -19.69 -0.52 0.93
CA MET A 220 -18.76 -0.95 -0.12
C MET A 220 -19.51 -1.48 -1.35
N GLN A 221 -20.55 -2.30 -1.15
CA GLN A 221 -21.41 -2.77 -2.22
C GLN A 221 -22.08 -1.58 -2.95
N ASN A 222 -22.65 -0.64 -2.19
CA ASN A 222 -23.28 0.58 -2.73
C ASN A 222 -22.26 1.47 -3.47
N TYR A 223 -21.04 1.60 -2.94
CA TYR A 223 -19.98 2.37 -3.59
C TYR A 223 -19.62 1.78 -4.95
N LEU A 224 -19.46 0.45 -5.05
CA LEU A 224 -19.15 -0.20 -6.32
C LEU A 224 -20.28 -0.05 -7.34
N ASP A 225 -21.53 -0.05 -6.89
CA ASP A 225 -22.69 0.25 -7.74
C ASP A 225 -22.68 1.69 -8.24
N CYS A 226 -22.42 2.67 -7.37
CA CYS A 226 -22.22 4.07 -7.75
C CYS A 226 -21.06 4.22 -8.75
N PHE A 227 -19.92 3.56 -8.50
CA PHE A 227 -18.74 3.59 -9.37
C PHE A 227 -19.09 3.06 -10.77
N ALA A 228 -19.73 1.89 -10.86
CA ALA A 228 -20.21 1.34 -12.12
C ALA A 228 -21.20 2.30 -12.84
N GLY A 229 -22.08 2.97 -12.10
CA GLY A 229 -22.99 3.99 -12.64
C GLY A 229 -22.26 5.21 -13.23
N GLN A 230 -21.23 5.72 -12.53
CA GLN A 230 -20.42 6.84 -13.02
C GLN A 230 -19.62 6.45 -14.29
N LEU A 231 -19.12 5.20 -14.35
CA LEU A 231 -18.41 4.65 -15.52
C LEU A 231 -19.27 4.55 -16.78
N VAL A 232 -20.60 4.52 -16.66
CA VAL A 232 -21.51 4.50 -17.80
C VAL A 232 -22.00 5.91 -18.15
N SER A 233 -22.33 6.71 -17.14
CA SER A 233 -23.00 8.00 -17.32
C SER A 233 -22.03 9.12 -17.75
N ARG A 234 -20.87 9.24 -17.09
CA ARG A 234 -19.92 10.32 -17.34
C ARG A 234 -19.28 10.28 -18.73
N PRO A 235 -18.87 9.12 -19.26
CA PRO A 235 -18.31 9.05 -20.60
C PRO A 235 -19.29 9.50 -21.69
N LYS A 236 -20.60 9.16 -21.54
CA LYS A 236 -21.64 9.51 -22.51
C LYS A 236 -21.86 11.02 -22.68
N VAL A 237 -21.62 11.79 -21.62
CA VAL A 237 -21.82 13.24 -21.62
C VAL A 237 -20.52 14.02 -21.83
N SER A 238 -19.38 13.34 -21.88
CA SER A 238 -18.06 13.97 -22.04
C SER A 238 -17.74 14.20 -23.51
N ARG A 239 -17.59 15.47 -23.90
CA ARG A 239 -17.15 15.85 -25.25
C ARG A 239 -15.67 15.55 -25.52
N SER A 240 -14.89 15.25 -24.47
CA SER A 240 -13.44 15.04 -24.53
C SER A 240 -13.04 13.55 -24.47
N MET A 241 -13.97 12.64 -24.83
CA MET A 241 -13.74 11.21 -24.81
C MET A 241 -12.95 10.77 -26.05
N THR A 242 -11.66 10.50 -25.87
CA THR A 242 -10.77 9.97 -26.90
C THR A 242 -10.71 8.43 -26.86
N PRO A 243 -10.22 7.76 -27.93
CA PRO A 243 -10.17 6.29 -27.97
C PRO A 243 -9.41 5.65 -26.81
N GLU A 244 -8.28 6.24 -26.40
CA GLU A 244 -7.47 5.78 -25.27
C GLU A 244 -8.20 5.93 -23.93
N LYS A 245 -8.95 7.02 -23.72
CA LYS A 245 -9.80 7.19 -22.52
C LYS A 245 -10.95 6.20 -22.50
N ALA A 246 -11.57 5.95 -23.65
CA ALA A 246 -12.62 4.95 -23.78
C ALA A 246 -12.09 3.54 -23.45
N LYS A 247 -10.83 3.24 -23.82
CA LYS A 247 -10.17 1.99 -23.43
C LYS A 247 -9.94 1.90 -21.92
N VAL A 248 -9.45 2.96 -21.27
CA VAL A 248 -9.31 3.00 -19.79
C VAL A 248 -10.66 2.82 -19.10
N VAL A 249 -11.71 3.51 -19.56
CA VAL A 249 -13.07 3.34 -19.04
C VAL A 249 -13.52 1.88 -19.15
N ARG A 250 -13.21 1.20 -20.26
CA ARG A 250 -13.54 -0.22 -20.42
C ARG A 250 -12.80 -1.11 -19.42
N ILE A 251 -11.50 -0.87 -19.20
CA ILE A 251 -10.70 -1.58 -18.20
C ILE A 251 -11.31 -1.37 -16.80
N TYR A 252 -11.68 -0.14 -16.45
CA TYR A 252 -12.37 0.17 -15.19
C TYR A 252 -13.72 -0.55 -15.08
N GLN A 253 -14.53 -0.57 -16.13
CA GLN A 253 -15.82 -1.27 -16.15
C GLN A 253 -15.65 -2.77 -15.91
N GLU A 254 -14.69 -3.40 -16.60
CA GLU A 254 -14.37 -4.81 -16.43
C GLU A 254 -13.95 -5.10 -14.98
N LYS A 255 -13.02 -4.31 -14.44
CA LYS A 255 -12.50 -4.51 -13.09
C LYS A 255 -13.53 -4.24 -11.99
N VAL A 256 -14.27 -3.13 -12.08
CA VAL A 256 -15.35 -2.81 -11.14
C VAL A 256 -16.45 -3.87 -11.19
N GLN A 257 -16.79 -4.40 -12.37
CA GLN A 257 -17.77 -5.47 -12.48
C GLN A 257 -17.30 -6.78 -11.82
N GLN A 258 -16.02 -7.12 -11.94
CA GLN A 258 -15.42 -8.25 -11.21
C GLN A 258 -15.53 -8.04 -9.70
N MET A 259 -15.11 -6.88 -9.19
CA MET A 259 -15.20 -6.55 -7.77
C MET A 259 -16.64 -6.55 -7.25
N ARG A 260 -17.62 -6.03 -8.03
CA ARG A 260 -19.05 -6.11 -7.70
C ARG A 260 -19.53 -7.54 -7.57
N ALA A 261 -19.12 -8.42 -8.49
CA ALA A 261 -19.51 -9.82 -8.43
C ALA A 261 -18.96 -10.49 -7.16
N LEU A 262 -17.70 -10.21 -6.81
CA LEU A 262 -17.05 -10.75 -5.61
C LEU A 262 -17.65 -10.17 -4.32
N ALA A 263 -17.94 -8.87 -4.27
CA ALA A 263 -18.52 -8.20 -3.10
C ALA A 263 -19.96 -8.65 -2.78
N ASN A 264 -20.68 -9.20 -3.76
CA ASN A 264 -22.05 -9.71 -3.60
C ASN A 264 -22.09 -11.20 -3.25
N VAL A 265 -20.94 -11.87 -3.15
CA VAL A 265 -20.88 -13.22 -2.60
C VAL A 265 -21.35 -13.14 -1.14
N PRO A 266 -22.33 -13.96 -0.71
CA PRO A 266 -22.75 -13.95 0.69
C PRO A 266 -21.56 -14.26 1.61
N PHE A 267 -21.53 -13.62 2.78
CA PHE A 267 -20.68 -14.05 3.87
C PHE A 267 -21.16 -15.44 4.31
N ASP A 268 -20.66 -16.49 3.66
CA ASP A 268 -20.91 -17.83 4.13
C ASP A 268 -20.26 -17.96 5.52
N ILE A 269 -20.94 -18.70 6.38
CA ILE A 269 -20.53 -19.00 7.74
C ILE A 269 -19.34 -19.98 7.71
N GLN A 270 -18.85 -20.41 6.53
CA GLN A 270 -17.91 -21.53 6.39
C GLN A 270 -16.67 -21.25 5.52
N ALA A 271 -16.50 -20.06 4.93
CA ALA A 271 -15.36 -19.80 4.03
C ALA A 271 -14.86 -18.35 4.04
N LYS A 272 -13.58 -18.19 3.67
CA LYS A 272 -12.91 -16.92 3.32
C LYS A 272 -13.78 -16.12 2.35
N HIS A 273 -14.05 -14.85 2.66
CA HIS A 273 -14.73 -13.97 1.71
C HIS A 273 -13.75 -13.56 0.60
N PRO A 274 -14.07 -13.78 -0.69
CA PRO A 274 -13.15 -13.56 -1.81
C PRO A 274 -12.94 -12.08 -2.18
N PHE A 275 -13.29 -11.15 -1.28
CA PHE A 275 -13.23 -9.72 -1.54
C PHE A 275 -12.79 -8.98 -0.28
N PHE A 276 -13.64 -8.95 0.75
CA PHE A 276 -13.37 -8.16 1.96
C PHE A 276 -12.15 -8.63 2.75
N ASP A 277 -11.87 -9.94 2.78
CA ASP A 277 -10.71 -10.47 3.51
C ASP A 277 -9.40 -9.94 2.90
N ASP A 278 -9.33 -9.87 1.57
CA ASP A 278 -8.13 -9.37 0.87
C ASP A 278 -7.95 -7.86 1.07
N LEU A 279 -9.04 -7.09 1.19
CA LEU A 279 -8.98 -5.63 1.44
C LEU A 279 -8.40 -5.26 2.81
N LEU A 280 -8.41 -6.19 3.79
CA LEU A 280 -7.77 -6.02 5.11
C LEU A 280 -6.48 -6.83 5.26
N SER A 281 -5.94 -7.36 4.16
CA SER A 281 -4.78 -8.26 4.18
C SER A 281 -4.97 -9.43 5.17
N VAL A 282 -6.16 -10.03 5.18
CA VAL A 282 -6.49 -11.20 6.01
C VAL A 282 -6.19 -12.47 5.22
N ASN A 283 -5.17 -13.22 5.65
CA ASN A 283 -4.75 -14.46 5.00
C ASN A 283 -5.24 -15.70 5.77
N LEU A 284 -6.36 -16.26 5.32
CA LEU A 284 -6.98 -17.44 5.93
C LEU A 284 -6.60 -18.78 5.26
N GLN A 285 -5.62 -18.77 4.34
CA GLN A 285 -5.31 -19.96 3.54
C GLN A 285 -4.69 -21.12 4.34
N LYS A 286 -4.01 -20.79 5.44
CA LYS A 286 -3.32 -21.77 6.30
C LYS A 286 -4.15 -22.18 7.52
N ASP A 287 -5.30 -21.53 7.74
CA ASP A 287 -6.14 -21.79 8.90
C ASP A 287 -7.12 -22.95 8.64
N HIS A 288 -7.54 -23.57 9.72
CA HIS A 288 -8.51 -24.64 9.67
C HIS A 288 -9.90 -24.13 9.23
N PRO A 289 -10.56 -24.75 8.24
CA PRO A 289 -11.83 -24.25 7.68
C PRO A 289 -12.94 -24.02 8.70
N GLN A 290 -13.00 -24.84 9.75
CA GLN A 290 -14.00 -24.71 10.82
C GLN A 290 -13.78 -23.49 11.72
N ASP A 291 -12.56 -22.98 11.79
CA ASP A 291 -12.14 -21.89 12.69
C ASP A 291 -12.12 -20.53 11.98
N ILE A 292 -12.01 -20.55 10.64
CA ILE A 292 -12.06 -19.37 9.77
C ILE A 292 -13.16 -18.36 10.14
N PRO A 293 -14.42 -18.76 10.41
CA PRO A 293 -15.49 -17.79 10.70
C PRO A 293 -15.23 -16.98 11.97
N PHE A 294 -14.68 -17.62 13.00
CA PHE A 294 -14.33 -17.00 14.27
C PHE A 294 -13.08 -16.13 14.13
N ILE A 295 -12.03 -16.65 13.50
CA ILE A 295 -10.79 -15.90 13.22
C ILE A 295 -11.11 -14.63 12.41
N ARG A 296 -11.91 -14.76 11.35
CA ARG A 296 -12.35 -13.62 10.53
C ARG A 296 -13.08 -12.58 11.37
N SER A 297 -14.01 -12.99 12.24
CA SER A 297 -14.75 -12.07 13.10
C SER A 297 -13.82 -11.26 13.99
N ILE A 298 -12.83 -11.91 14.63
CA ILE A 298 -11.85 -11.24 15.49
C ILE A 298 -10.99 -10.27 14.68
N LEU A 299 -10.50 -10.68 13.51
CA LEU A 299 -9.65 -9.85 12.66
C LEU A 299 -10.39 -8.63 12.10
N PHE A 300 -11.65 -8.77 11.70
CA PHE A 300 -12.46 -7.68 11.18
C PHE A 300 -12.83 -6.65 12.25
N GLU A 301 -12.80 -7.04 13.53
CA GLU A 301 -13.00 -6.12 14.65
C GLU A 301 -11.69 -5.42 15.02
N LEU A 302 -10.57 -6.15 15.12
CA LEU A 302 -9.31 -5.59 15.62
C LEU A 302 -8.45 -4.89 14.56
N LYS A 303 -8.40 -5.37 13.31
CA LYS A 303 -7.50 -4.80 12.28
C LYS A 303 -7.83 -3.34 11.92
N PRO A 304 -9.11 -2.93 11.80
CA PRO A 304 -9.42 -1.54 11.53
C PRO A 304 -8.82 -0.55 12.54
N GLU A 305 -8.76 -0.91 13.82
CA GLU A 305 -8.20 -0.06 14.88
C GLU A 305 -6.74 0.30 14.62
N ILE A 306 -5.90 -0.71 14.36
CA ILE A 306 -4.46 -0.48 14.15
C ILE A 306 -4.17 0.24 12.81
N ILE A 307 -5.01 0.01 11.79
CA ILE A 307 -4.96 0.78 10.53
C ILE A 307 -5.30 2.24 10.80
N HIS A 308 -6.33 2.51 11.61
CA HIS A 308 -6.70 3.88 11.97
C HIS A 308 -5.56 4.59 12.71
N GLU A 309 -4.95 3.91 13.68
CA GLU A 309 -3.85 4.46 14.46
C GLU A 309 -2.63 4.79 13.58
N ALA A 310 -2.33 3.94 12.59
CA ALA A 310 -1.28 4.22 11.62
C ALA A 310 -1.55 5.53 10.88
N TRP A 311 -2.79 5.75 10.43
CA TRP A 311 -3.18 6.98 9.73
C TRP A 311 -3.08 8.23 10.60
N ILE A 312 -3.45 8.14 11.89
CA ILE A 312 -3.30 9.26 12.84
C ILE A 312 -1.82 9.63 12.98
N VAL A 313 -0.97 8.63 13.21
CA VAL A 313 0.47 8.83 13.42
C VAL A 313 1.14 9.40 12.17
N GLU A 314 0.80 8.88 10.98
CA GLU A 314 1.28 9.44 9.72
C GLU A 314 0.85 10.90 9.53
N SER A 315 -0.41 11.23 9.86
CA SER A 315 -0.92 12.60 9.82
C SER A 315 -0.13 13.52 10.75
N ASN A 316 0.12 13.09 11.99
CA ASN A 316 0.90 13.83 12.98
C ASN A 316 2.34 14.07 12.52
N ILE A 317 2.94 13.11 11.81
CA ILE A 317 4.30 13.26 11.25
C ILE A 317 4.29 14.27 10.10
N GLN A 318 3.31 14.18 9.21
CA GLN A 318 3.18 15.09 8.07
C GLN A 318 2.95 16.55 8.53
N GLU A 319 2.19 16.77 9.60
CA GLU A 319 2.02 18.11 10.20
C GLU A 319 3.35 18.70 10.69
N LYS A 320 4.16 17.91 11.39
CA LYS A 320 5.49 18.34 11.86
C LYS A 320 6.42 18.71 10.70
N ILE A 321 6.32 18.02 9.56
CA ILE A 321 7.06 18.36 8.33
C ILE A 321 6.53 19.66 7.73
N GLU A 322 5.20 19.82 7.68
CA GLU A 322 4.57 21.02 7.13
C GLU A 322 4.91 22.27 7.94
N GLU A 323 4.94 22.18 9.27
CA GLU A 323 5.34 23.27 10.18
C GLU A 323 6.68 23.92 9.79
N ILE A 324 7.68 23.11 9.43
CA ILE A 324 9.00 23.60 9.02
C ILE A 324 9.08 23.95 7.53
N SER A 325 8.28 23.29 6.70
CA SER A 325 8.20 23.58 5.25
C SER A 325 7.51 24.93 4.95
N HIS A 326 6.86 25.55 5.94
CA HIS A 326 6.28 26.89 5.80
C HIS A 326 7.32 28.02 5.93
N GLY A 327 8.55 27.70 6.39
CA GLY A 327 9.66 28.65 6.53
C GLY A 327 10.86 28.42 5.59
N HIS A 328 10.98 27.23 4.98
CA HIS A 328 12.08 26.82 4.08
C HIS A 328 11.56 26.08 2.84
N GLU A 329 12.47 25.58 1.99
CA GLU A 329 12.24 24.89 0.70
C GLU A 329 11.18 23.75 0.71
N ASP A 330 10.88 23.22 -0.48
CA ASP A 330 9.96 22.11 -0.77
C ASP A 330 9.94 21.02 0.32
N ALA A 331 8.74 20.61 0.77
CA ALA A 331 8.54 19.55 1.76
C ALA A 331 9.26 18.23 1.40
N ASN A 332 9.49 17.97 0.12
CA ASN A 332 10.30 16.84 -0.33
C ASN A 332 11.78 16.96 0.06
N PHE A 333 12.35 18.16 -0.01
CA PHE A 333 13.72 18.40 0.42
C PHE A 333 13.88 18.19 1.93
N VAL A 334 12.90 18.66 2.71
CA VAL A 334 12.81 18.40 4.15
C VAL A 334 12.84 16.90 4.47
N ARG A 335 12.02 16.09 3.77
CA ARG A 335 11.99 14.62 3.93
C ARG A 335 13.36 13.99 3.67
N HIS A 336 14.07 14.45 2.64
CA HIS A 336 15.41 13.93 2.31
C HIS A 336 16.43 14.26 3.40
N CYS A 337 16.41 15.48 3.93
CA CYS A 337 17.26 15.88 5.05
C CYS A 337 17.00 15.03 6.30
N LEU A 338 15.73 14.74 6.62
CA LEU A 338 15.35 13.88 7.74
C LEU A 338 15.84 12.43 7.58
N ILE A 339 15.72 11.84 6.38
CA ILE A 339 16.25 10.49 6.11
C ILE A 339 17.78 10.47 6.22
N TYR A 340 18.46 11.49 5.68
CA TYR A 340 19.93 11.60 5.74
C TYR A 340 20.41 11.69 7.18
N LEU A 341 19.79 12.57 7.98
CA LEU A 341 20.12 12.71 9.40
C LEU A 341 19.81 11.43 10.20
N ALA A 342 18.74 10.70 9.87
CA ALA A 342 18.42 9.42 10.51
C ALA A 342 19.44 8.33 10.18
N ASN A 343 19.99 8.31 8.95
CA ASN A 343 20.98 7.32 8.51
C ASN A 343 22.25 7.32 9.39
N GLU A 344 22.62 8.46 9.94
CA GLU A 344 23.77 8.59 10.83
C GLU A 344 23.48 8.15 12.27
N LYS A 345 22.20 8.12 12.67
CA LYS A 345 21.77 7.96 14.07
C LYS A 345 21.17 6.59 14.36
N ASP A 346 20.25 6.15 13.52
CA ASP A 346 19.43 4.97 13.76
C ASP A 346 18.93 4.38 12.42
N GLU A 347 19.47 3.22 12.06
CA GLU A 347 19.10 2.48 10.85
C GLU A 347 17.63 2.04 10.85
N PHE A 348 17.03 1.78 12.01
CA PHE A 348 15.60 1.48 12.10
C PHE A 348 14.77 2.72 11.78
N LEU A 349 15.07 3.85 12.42
CA LEU A 349 14.38 5.13 12.17
C LEU A 349 14.48 5.52 10.70
N LYS A 350 15.67 5.42 10.12
CA LYS A 350 15.89 5.63 8.68
C LYS A 350 14.96 4.75 7.84
N ARG A 351 14.91 3.43 8.08
CA ARG A 351 14.03 2.53 7.31
C ARG A 351 12.56 2.91 7.45
N SER A 352 12.12 3.29 8.63
CA SER A 352 10.75 3.77 8.84
C SER A 352 10.45 5.04 8.07
N LEU A 353 11.38 5.99 8.02
CA LEU A 353 11.24 7.21 7.21
C LEU A 353 11.29 6.92 5.72
N GLU A 354 12.15 6.01 5.27
CA GLU A 354 12.22 5.58 3.86
C GLU A 354 10.91 4.90 3.42
N LYS A 355 10.30 4.07 4.29
CA LYS A 355 8.96 3.50 4.08
C LYS A 355 7.89 4.61 4.07
N LEU A 356 7.87 5.47 5.09
CA LEU A 356 6.86 6.50 5.27
C LEU A 356 6.86 7.54 4.16
N PHE A 357 8.04 8.00 3.73
CA PHE A 357 8.18 9.02 2.68
C PHE A 357 8.34 8.40 1.29
N CYS A 358 8.52 7.08 1.23
CA CYS A 358 8.73 6.35 -0.02
C CYS A 358 9.92 6.86 -0.83
N VAL A 359 10.94 7.33 -0.11
CA VAL A 359 12.21 7.81 -0.65
C VAL A 359 13.30 6.85 -0.19
N SER A 360 14.27 6.54 -1.06
CA SER A 360 15.46 5.79 -0.67
C SER A 360 16.68 6.68 -0.72
N LEU A 361 17.49 6.63 0.33
CA LEU A 361 18.78 7.31 0.37
C LEU A 361 19.75 6.74 -0.66
N SER A 362 19.70 5.42 -0.90
CA SER A 362 20.53 4.78 -1.93
C SER A 362 20.20 5.26 -3.35
N ALA A 363 18.96 5.68 -3.63
CA ALA A 363 18.60 6.28 -4.91
C ALA A 363 19.13 7.72 -5.08
N MET A 364 19.51 8.38 -3.99
CA MET A 364 20.08 9.74 -3.97
C MET A 364 21.61 9.73 -3.98
N ALA A 365 22.24 8.60 -3.63
CA ALA A 365 23.67 8.45 -3.43
C ALA A 365 24.53 8.78 -4.68
N ASP A 366 23.95 8.66 -5.88
CA ASP A 366 24.65 8.89 -7.14
C ASP A 366 24.74 10.39 -7.54
N SER A 367 24.17 11.30 -6.74
CA SER A 367 24.13 12.75 -7.03
C SER A 367 24.90 13.55 -5.99
N GLU A 368 26.21 13.72 -6.21
CA GLU A 368 27.11 14.49 -5.33
C GLU A 368 26.59 15.92 -5.07
N ALA A 369 26.05 16.59 -6.09
CA ALA A 369 25.47 17.93 -5.93
C ALA A 369 24.24 17.95 -5.00
N TRP A 370 23.46 16.87 -4.98
CA TRP A 370 22.27 16.77 -4.12
C TRP A 370 22.65 16.46 -2.67
N ILE A 371 23.63 15.56 -2.47
CA ILE A 371 24.19 15.29 -1.14
C ILE A 371 24.78 16.56 -0.55
N ASN A 372 25.60 17.29 -1.31
CA ASN A 372 26.17 18.56 -0.88
C ASN A 372 25.07 19.57 -0.51
N ALA A 373 23.93 19.60 -1.22
CA ALA A 373 22.82 20.49 -0.87
C ALA A 373 22.19 20.12 0.48
N ILE A 374 21.97 18.82 0.73
CA ILE A 374 21.45 18.32 2.02
C ILE A 374 22.43 18.63 3.15
N GLU A 375 23.72 18.37 2.96
CA GLU A 375 24.75 18.61 3.98
C GLU A 375 24.85 20.09 4.35
N ASN A 376 24.83 20.99 3.36
CA ASN A 376 24.83 22.45 3.62
C ASN A 376 23.57 22.91 4.36
N GLU A 377 22.40 22.35 4.02
CA GLU A 377 21.15 22.67 4.73
C GLU A 377 21.19 22.18 6.18
N LEU A 378 21.67 20.96 6.40
CA LEU A 378 21.82 20.39 7.73
C LEU A 378 22.85 21.18 8.55
N GLU A 379 23.97 21.62 7.97
CA GLU A 379 24.95 22.47 8.68
C GLU A 379 24.33 23.80 9.14
N ALA A 380 23.42 24.38 8.34
CA ALA A 380 22.75 25.64 8.67
C ALA A 380 21.61 25.49 9.68
N ASN A 381 20.90 24.36 9.66
CA ASN A 381 19.61 24.18 10.36
C ASN A 381 19.56 22.89 11.22
N GLU A 382 20.70 22.32 11.61
CA GLU A 382 20.81 21.03 12.31
C GLU A 382 19.83 20.90 13.49
N GLU A 383 19.85 21.86 14.40
CA GLU A 383 19.01 21.83 15.62
C GLU A 383 17.50 21.76 15.29
N LEU A 384 17.06 22.41 14.21
CA LEU A 384 15.68 22.35 13.75
C LEU A 384 15.32 20.93 13.28
N TYR A 385 16.16 20.35 12.41
CA TYR A 385 15.95 19.01 11.87
C TYR A 385 16.07 17.94 12.95
N GLU A 386 17.01 18.08 13.91
CA GLU A 386 17.13 17.20 15.06
C GLU A 386 15.88 17.25 15.96
N ASN A 387 15.35 18.44 16.22
CA ASN A 387 14.13 18.61 17.01
C ASN A 387 12.93 17.91 16.35
N ILE A 388 12.74 18.12 15.05
CA ILE A 388 11.65 17.49 14.29
C ILE A 388 11.86 15.98 14.20
N LEU A 389 13.07 15.52 13.89
CA LEU A 389 13.38 14.09 13.84
C LEU A 389 13.10 13.41 15.19
N GLY A 390 13.48 14.04 16.31
CA GLY A 390 13.18 13.54 17.64
C GLY A 390 11.68 13.51 17.97
N LYS A 391 10.88 14.44 17.43
CA LYS A 391 9.41 14.36 17.53
C LYS A 391 8.84 13.22 16.69
N ILE A 392 9.33 13.04 15.45
CA ILE A 392 8.90 11.96 14.56
C ILE A 392 9.26 10.59 15.14
N GLN A 393 10.45 10.45 15.72
CA GLN A 393 10.88 9.23 16.39
C GLN A 393 9.90 8.84 17.51
N LYS A 394 9.44 9.80 18.33
CA LYS A 394 8.44 9.53 19.37
C LYS A 394 7.11 9.05 18.82
N GLU A 395 6.67 9.58 17.69
CA GLU A 395 5.44 9.14 17.01
C GLU A 395 5.59 7.70 16.49
N ILE A 396 6.75 7.36 15.92
CA ILE A 396 7.07 5.99 15.47
C ILE A 396 7.13 5.02 16.66
N GLU A 397 7.80 5.40 17.75
CA GLU A 397 7.88 4.61 18.98
C GLU A 397 6.50 4.38 19.61
N TYR A 398 5.66 5.40 19.62
CA TYR A 398 4.28 5.30 20.07
C TYR A 398 3.48 4.31 19.21
N PHE A 399 3.57 4.39 17.88
CA PHE A 399 2.89 3.45 17.01
C PHE A 399 3.39 2.01 17.18
N LYS A 400 4.68 1.79 17.44
CA LYS A 400 5.21 0.45 17.79
C LYS A 400 4.53 -0.12 19.03
N LEU A 401 4.31 0.71 20.05
CA LEU A 401 3.60 0.28 21.25
C LEU A 401 2.15 -0.09 20.93
N GLU A 402 1.47 0.65 20.08
CA GLU A 402 0.11 0.34 19.63
C GLU A 402 0.06 -0.96 18.81
N GLU A 403 1.06 -1.22 17.96
CA GLU A 403 1.18 -2.48 17.22
C GLU A 403 1.42 -3.68 18.18
N GLU A 404 2.27 -3.52 19.20
CA GLU A 404 2.46 -4.53 20.24
C GLU A 404 1.16 -4.80 21.01
N GLN A 405 0.42 -3.75 21.39
CA GLN A 405 -0.88 -3.88 22.06
C GLN A 405 -1.90 -4.58 21.17
N TYR A 406 -1.97 -4.23 19.88
CA TYR A 406 -2.81 -4.92 18.90
C TYR A 406 -2.52 -6.42 18.87
N ARG A 407 -1.24 -6.81 18.77
CA ARG A 407 -0.83 -8.24 18.79
C ARG A 407 -1.26 -8.93 20.08
N LEU A 408 -1.07 -8.28 21.23
CA LEU A 408 -1.51 -8.84 22.52
C LEU A 408 -3.03 -9.01 22.61
N ARG A 409 -3.82 -8.03 22.14
CA ARG A 409 -5.28 -8.13 22.06
C ARG A 409 -5.71 -9.28 21.15
N LEU A 410 -5.05 -9.43 20.00
CA LEU A 410 -5.32 -10.52 19.06
C LEU A 410 -5.02 -11.90 19.68
N ILE A 411 -3.87 -12.05 20.34
CA ILE A 411 -3.50 -13.27 21.06
C ILE A 411 -4.53 -13.59 22.14
N ASP A 412 -4.92 -12.60 22.94
CA ASP A 412 -5.88 -12.80 24.04
C ASP A 412 -7.24 -13.25 23.53
N ARG A 413 -7.75 -12.63 22.45
CA ARG A 413 -9.02 -13.00 21.83
C ARG A 413 -8.97 -14.35 21.16
N LEU A 414 -7.92 -14.68 20.40
CA LEU A 414 -7.77 -16.01 19.80
C LEU A 414 -7.68 -17.08 20.91
N ARG A 415 -6.85 -16.86 21.93
CA ARG A 415 -6.74 -17.77 23.08
C ARG A 415 -8.10 -17.99 23.76
N GLY A 416 -8.82 -16.91 24.06
CA GLY A 416 -10.05 -16.96 24.85
C GLY A 416 -11.29 -17.40 24.06
N GLU A 417 -11.49 -16.83 22.87
CA GLU A 417 -12.70 -17.03 22.06
C GLU A 417 -12.58 -18.23 21.12
N LEU A 418 -11.41 -18.44 20.49
CA LEU A 418 -11.19 -19.55 19.58
C LEU A 418 -10.77 -20.82 20.34
N CYS A 419 -9.64 -20.77 21.04
CA CYS A 419 -9.05 -21.96 21.66
C CYS A 419 -9.65 -22.29 23.04
N ARG A 420 -10.35 -21.34 23.67
CA ARG A 420 -10.90 -21.44 25.04
C ARG A 420 -9.87 -21.84 26.09
N MET A 421 -8.63 -21.39 25.91
CA MET A 421 -7.51 -21.66 26.80
C MET A 421 -7.38 -20.56 27.84
N SER A 422 -6.89 -20.89 29.04
CA SER A 422 -6.35 -19.92 29.99
C SER A 422 -4.94 -19.44 29.57
N LEU A 423 -4.41 -18.40 30.21
CA LEU A 423 -3.04 -17.95 29.92
C LEU A 423 -2.01 -19.03 30.26
N ASP A 424 -2.17 -19.72 31.38
CA ASP A 424 -1.26 -20.80 31.79
C ASP A 424 -1.26 -21.93 30.76
N GLN A 425 -2.44 -22.32 30.25
CA GLN A 425 -2.56 -23.32 29.20
C GLN A 425 -1.93 -22.88 27.89
N LEU A 426 -2.05 -21.60 27.51
CA LEU A 426 -1.36 -21.07 26.34
C LEU A 426 0.16 -21.19 26.51
N MET A 427 0.69 -20.88 27.70
CA MET A 427 2.13 -20.98 27.95
C MET A 427 2.63 -22.43 27.90
N ASP A 428 1.83 -23.39 28.36
CA ASP A 428 2.12 -24.82 28.21
C ASP A 428 2.18 -25.22 26.72
N GLU A 429 1.18 -24.80 25.91
CA GLU A 429 1.15 -25.07 24.46
C GLU A 429 2.29 -24.38 23.70
N VAL A 430 2.68 -23.17 24.13
CA VAL A 430 3.88 -22.48 23.61
C VAL A 430 5.13 -23.30 23.88
N GLY A 431 5.29 -23.86 25.08
CA GLY A 431 6.40 -24.76 25.40
C GLY A 431 6.44 -25.98 24.48
N LEU A 432 5.29 -26.64 24.28
CA LEU A 432 5.16 -27.77 23.35
C LEU A 432 5.46 -27.39 21.90
N ALA A 433 4.99 -26.22 21.45
CA ALA A 433 5.27 -25.71 20.11
C ALA A 433 6.77 -25.47 19.88
N ILE A 434 7.48 -24.92 20.87
CA ILE A 434 8.94 -24.73 20.83
C ILE A 434 9.65 -26.08 20.70
N GLU A 435 9.30 -27.06 21.55
CA GLU A 435 9.89 -28.40 21.49
C GLU A 435 9.68 -29.06 20.12
N ARG A 436 8.45 -29.00 19.59
CA ARG A 436 8.12 -29.53 18.26
C ARG A 436 8.97 -28.88 17.16
N ARG A 437 9.13 -27.56 17.19
CA ARG A 437 9.95 -26.83 16.20
C ARG A 437 11.43 -27.16 16.29
N ILE A 438 11.98 -27.27 17.50
CA ILE A 438 13.38 -27.67 17.70
C ILE A 438 13.62 -29.07 17.10
N GLU A 439 12.73 -30.02 17.35
CA GLU A 439 12.85 -31.38 16.82
C GLU A 439 12.73 -31.39 15.29
N GLN A 440 11.78 -30.64 14.73
CA GLN A 440 11.65 -30.48 13.28
C GLN A 440 12.93 -29.91 12.67
N GLU A 441 13.49 -28.83 13.22
CA GLU A 441 14.71 -28.21 12.71
C GLU A 441 15.93 -29.14 12.84
N LYS A 442 16.04 -29.91 13.93
CA LYS A 442 17.10 -30.93 14.10
C LYS A 442 16.97 -32.09 13.11
N SER A 443 15.76 -32.39 12.67
CA SER A 443 15.49 -33.46 11.69
C SER A 443 15.75 -33.06 10.24
N CYS A 444 15.94 -31.76 9.97
CA CYS A 444 16.31 -31.25 8.65
C CYS A 444 17.66 -31.81 8.18
N TRP A 445 17.81 -31.99 6.87
CA TRP A 445 19.08 -32.42 6.26
C TRP A 445 20.25 -31.46 6.60
N GLN A 446 19.93 -30.18 6.78
CA GLN A 446 20.83 -29.13 7.26
C GLN A 446 20.14 -28.36 8.38
N PRO A 447 20.31 -28.78 9.64
CA PRO A 447 19.75 -28.06 10.78
C PRO A 447 20.33 -26.65 10.89
N ASN A 448 19.47 -25.67 11.18
CA ASN A 448 19.89 -24.31 11.47
C ASN A 448 20.13 -24.12 12.98
N ASP A 449 21.40 -24.22 13.40
CA ASP A 449 21.82 -24.07 14.80
C ASP A 449 21.49 -22.68 15.41
N GLU A 450 21.30 -21.65 14.58
CA GLU A 450 20.89 -20.33 15.06
C GLU A 450 19.40 -20.30 15.43
N VAL A 451 18.55 -20.91 14.59
CA VAL A 451 17.12 -21.05 14.86
C VAL A 451 16.89 -21.91 16.10
N ILE A 452 17.59 -23.05 16.21
CA ILE A 452 17.51 -23.94 17.38
C ILE A 452 17.88 -23.17 18.65
N ARG A 453 18.99 -22.41 18.66
CA ARG A 453 19.39 -21.63 19.84
C ARG A 453 18.41 -20.52 20.18
N SER A 454 17.78 -19.88 19.20
CA SER A 454 16.74 -18.88 19.45
C SER A 454 15.49 -19.50 20.07
N LEU A 455 15.05 -20.66 19.58
CA LEU A 455 13.95 -21.42 20.16
C LEU A 455 14.26 -21.90 21.59
N GLU A 456 15.47 -22.41 21.84
CA GLU A 456 15.91 -22.81 23.19
C GLU A 456 15.94 -21.62 24.16
N ARG A 457 16.31 -20.42 23.69
CA ARG A 457 16.23 -19.20 24.51
C ARG A 457 14.79 -18.80 24.82
N LEU A 458 13.90 -18.86 23.82
CA LEU A 458 12.48 -18.59 24.00
C LEU A 458 11.83 -19.53 25.01
N PHE A 459 12.28 -20.80 25.06
CA PHE A 459 11.80 -21.77 26.03
C PHE A 459 12.11 -21.37 27.48
N VAL A 460 13.29 -20.77 27.71
CA VAL A 460 13.74 -20.34 29.04
C VAL A 460 13.17 -18.97 29.41
N TYR A 461 13.09 -18.06 28.43
CA TYR A 461 12.58 -16.70 28.61
C TYR A 461 11.79 -16.27 27.38
N PHE A 462 10.47 -16.32 27.50
CA PHE A 462 9.59 -15.91 26.41
C PHE A 462 9.62 -14.39 26.23
N SER A 463 9.89 -13.93 25.00
CA SER A 463 9.90 -12.51 24.65
C SER A 463 9.25 -12.28 23.29
N MET A 464 8.23 -11.43 23.26
CA MET A 464 7.58 -10.99 22.00
C MET A 464 8.51 -10.24 21.05
N LYS A 465 9.70 -9.84 21.53
CA LYS A 465 10.73 -9.19 20.71
C LYS A 465 11.59 -10.20 19.94
N ASP A 466 11.51 -11.49 20.25
CA ASP A 466 12.17 -12.52 19.46
C ASP A 466 11.39 -12.72 18.14
N PRO A 467 12.07 -12.70 16.97
CA PRO A 467 11.40 -12.89 15.68
C PRO A 467 10.58 -14.18 15.56
N LEU A 468 10.94 -15.23 16.32
CA LEU A 468 10.25 -16.52 16.29
C LEU A 468 9.05 -16.59 17.25
N ALA A 469 8.90 -15.64 18.17
CA ALA A 469 7.88 -15.68 19.22
C ALA A 469 6.45 -15.72 18.65
N LEU A 470 6.18 -14.90 17.63
CA LEU A 470 4.88 -14.85 16.97
C LEU A 470 4.56 -16.15 16.22
N GLU A 471 5.58 -16.78 15.62
CA GLU A 471 5.38 -18.05 14.92
C GLU A 471 5.08 -19.18 15.90
N VAL A 472 5.77 -19.20 17.04
CA VAL A 472 5.51 -20.15 18.13
C VAL A 472 4.11 -19.96 18.72
N ILE A 473 3.70 -18.71 18.98
CA ILE A 473 2.34 -18.43 19.47
C ILE A 473 1.29 -18.85 18.45
N ALA A 474 1.52 -18.57 17.17
CA ALA A 474 0.60 -18.97 16.11
C ALA A 474 0.43 -20.50 16.07
N ASP A 475 1.52 -21.25 16.18
CA ASP A 475 1.47 -22.72 16.28
C ASP A 475 0.72 -23.19 17.55
N ALA A 476 0.92 -22.53 18.69
CA ALA A 476 0.24 -22.86 19.94
C ALA A 476 -1.27 -22.57 19.89
N LEU A 477 -1.67 -21.55 19.12
CA LEU A 477 -3.06 -21.19 18.87
C LEU A 477 -3.67 -21.90 17.66
N GLU A 478 -2.89 -22.71 16.94
CA GLU A 478 -3.28 -23.40 15.70
C GLU A 478 -3.82 -22.45 14.61
N VAL A 479 -3.21 -21.26 14.48
CA VAL A 479 -3.56 -20.25 13.47
C VAL A 479 -2.37 -19.86 12.60
N SER A 480 -2.63 -19.21 11.48
CA SER A 480 -1.59 -18.63 10.63
C SER A 480 -0.82 -17.52 11.36
N SER A 481 0.52 -17.60 11.35
CA SER A 481 1.39 -16.53 11.85
C SER A 481 1.22 -15.21 11.10
N ASP A 482 0.70 -15.25 9.87
CA ASP A 482 0.48 -14.07 9.03
C ASP A 482 -0.55 -13.11 9.64
N HIS A 483 -1.40 -13.57 10.57
CA HIS A 483 -2.38 -12.72 11.26
C HIS A 483 -1.75 -11.70 12.21
N PHE A 484 -0.56 -11.98 12.73
CA PHE A 484 0.17 -11.10 13.65
C PHE A 484 1.13 -10.13 12.94
N LYS A 485 1.32 -10.34 11.63
CA LYS A 485 2.20 -9.55 10.78
C LYS A 485 1.40 -8.42 10.15
N ASN A 486 1.91 -7.20 10.29
CA ASN A 486 1.38 -6.03 9.60
C ASN A 486 2.48 -5.37 8.78
N SER A 487 2.11 -4.77 7.66
CA SER A 487 3.01 -4.04 6.77
C SER A 487 2.85 -2.54 6.95
N PHE A 488 3.13 -2.03 8.15
CA PHE A 488 3.10 -0.58 8.42
C PHE A 488 4.49 0.03 8.29
N PHE A 489 4.57 1.36 8.22
CA PHE A 489 5.84 2.10 8.09
C PHE A 489 6.81 1.84 9.26
N ALA A 490 6.29 1.57 10.46
CA ALA A 490 7.10 1.29 11.66
C ALA A 490 7.43 -0.19 11.87
N SER A 491 6.85 -1.09 11.05
CA SER A 491 7.08 -2.53 11.21
C SER A 491 8.51 -2.87 10.78
N ASP A 492 9.19 -3.72 11.55
CA ASP A 492 10.57 -4.16 11.29
C ASP A 492 10.66 -5.07 10.04
N GLU A 493 9.52 -5.63 9.60
CA GLU A 493 9.40 -6.61 8.52
C GLU A 493 9.49 -6.05 7.10
#